data_AF-A0A9D9LJT5-F1
#
_entry.id   AF-A0A9D9LJT5-F1
#
_cell.length_a   1.000
_cell.length_b   1.000
_cell.length_c   1.000
_cell.angle_alpha   90.00
_cell.angle_beta   90.00
_cell.angle_gamma   90.00
#
_symmetry.space_group_name_H-M   'P 1'
#
loop_
_entity.id
_entity.type
_entity.pdbx_description
1 polymer ?
#
loop_
_entity_poly.entity_id
_entity_poly.type
_entity_poly.pdbx_seq_one_letter_code
_entity_poly.pdbx_strand_id
1 'polypeptide(L)'
;MKVEIRTLLLTLVALTVGLVAEAQSRVKYTTEEYIARWNKTAVEHQEKYGIPASITLAQGILESNNGNGRLAVEANNHFGIKCKNDWTGPSISHDDDAVGECFRKYHSAEESFEDHANYIDTQPRYDSLFRHSETDYVAWARGLKAAGYATDPQYAEKLIRIIEENKLYIYDRGGDALEERVAEVERVEREVRSEKPEVQPTNNEVVDIDNYTVTVNPHHGYAVQMVNGVEYVVPKAGDTYEKIASLFDVPVKKLYKFNDVAVGAALGEGDRVFLQRKQMRYVGSELYHTASAGENLRAVAQWYGVRVAKLATLNRLPSDATLHEGQHIKLR
;
A
#
# COMPACT_ATOMS: atom_id res chain seq x y z
N MET A 1 46.72 -4.11 -55.75
CA MET A 1 45.35 -3.55 -55.62
C MET A 1 44.27 -4.55 -55.20
N LYS A 2 44.23 -5.82 -55.65
CA LYS A 2 43.15 -6.76 -55.25
C LYS A 2 43.31 -7.43 -53.88
N VAL A 3 44.53 -7.47 -53.33
CA VAL A 3 44.81 -8.13 -52.03
C VAL A 3 44.52 -7.20 -50.84
N GLU A 4 44.79 -5.89 -50.96
CA GLU A 4 44.56 -4.94 -49.86
C GLU A 4 43.08 -4.64 -49.58
N ILE A 5 42.21 -4.78 -50.57
CA ILE A 5 40.76 -4.58 -50.42
C ILE A 5 40.13 -5.73 -49.61
N ARG A 6 40.69 -6.95 -49.68
CA ARG A 6 40.18 -8.10 -48.92
C ARG A 6 40.52 -8.02 -47.42
N THR A 7 41.69 -7.47 -47.07
CA THR A 7 42.08 -7.26 -45.67
C THR A 7 41.33 -6.11 -45.02
N LEU A 8 40.95 -5.07 -45.79
CA LEU A 8 40.14 -3.95 -45.30
C LEU A 8 38.67 -4.33 -45.04
N LEU A 9 38.09 -5.22 -45.86
CA LEU A 9 36.70 -5.69 -45.66
C LEU A 9 36.56 -6.67 -44.49
N LEU A 10 37.58 -7.50 -44.22
CA LEU A 10 37.56 -8.44 -43.08
C LEU A 10 37.74 -7.75 -41.72
N THR A 11 38.46 -6.62 -41.68
CA THR A 11 38.59 -5.80 -40.46
C THR A 11 37.35 -4.94 -40.20
N LEU A 12 36.65 -4.47 -41.25
CA LEU A 12 35.41 -3.71 -41.11
C LEU A 12 34.23 -4.59 -40.63
N VAL A 13 34.14 -5.85 -41.09
CA VAL A 13 33.11 -6.78 -40.62
C VAL A 13 33.37 -7.21 -39.16
N ALA A 14 34.62 -7.39 -38.76
CA ALA A 14 34.99 -7.64 -37.36
C ALA A 14 34.70 -6.43 -36.44
N LEU A 15 34.78 -5.20 -36.96
CA LEU A 15 34.41 -3.99 -36.21
C LEU A 15 32.89 -3.79 -36.09
N THR A 16 32.10 -4.30 -37.04
CA THR A 16 30.62 -4.19 -36.97
C THR A 16 29.96 -5.27 -36.12
N VAL A 17 30.61 -6.41 -35.89
CA VAL A 17 30.05 -7.48 -35.02
C VAL A 17 30.38 -7.25 -33.54
N GLY A 18 31.44 -6.49 -33.23
CA GLY A 18 31.78 -6.09 -31.85
C GLY A 18 30.94 -4.94 -31.27
N LEU A 19 30.00 -4.38 -32.05
CA LEU A 19 29.14 -3.26 -31.68
C LEU A 19 27.66 -3.63 -31.48
N VAL A 20 27.34 -4.93 -31.49
CA VAL A 20 26.13 -5.40 -30.83
C VAL A 20 26.43 -5.41 -29.34
N ALA A 21 26.56 -4.21 -28.77
CA ALA A 21 26.52 -3.99 -27.34
C ALA A 21 25.34 -4.79 -26.82
N GLU A 22 25.62 -5.70 -25.90
CA GLU A 22 24.62 -6.51 -25.27
C GLU A 22 23.57 -5.57 -24.69
N ALA A 23 22.42 -5.46 -25.37
CA ALA A 23 21.19 -5.12 -24.69
C ALA A 23 20.86 -6.33 -23.82
N GLN A 24 21.65 -6.53 -22.77
CA GLN A 24 21.26 -7.38 -21.66
C GLN A 24 19.95 -6.77 -21.18
N SER A 25 18.83 -7.43 -21.47
CA SER A 25 17.57 -7.13 -20.83
C SER A 25 17.83 -7.26 -19.34
N ARG A 26 18.09 -6.14 -18.65
CA ARG A 26 18.25 -6.16 -17.20
C ARG A 26 16.98 -6.75 -16.65
N VAL A 27 17.11 -7.86 -15.93
CA VAL A 27 16.00 -8.49 -15.22
C VAL A 27 15.45 -7.42 -14.29
N LYS A 28 14.18 -7.07 -14.49
CA LYS A 28 13.51 -6.11 -13.61
C LYS A 28 13.22 -6.80 -12.30
N TYR A 29 13.48 -6.11 -11.20
CA TYR A 29 13.08 -6.59 -9.89
C TYR A 29 11.56 -6.63 -9.78
N THR A 30 11.02 -7.74 -9.30
CA THR A 30 9.65 -7.78 -8.78
C THR A 30 9.57 -7.03 -7.45
N THR A 31 8.36 -6.75 -6.98
CA THR A 31 8.16 -6.12 -5.68
C THR A 31 8.71 -7.00 -4.56
N GLU A 32 8.50 -8.32 -4.65
CA GLU A 32 8.98 -9.31 -3.70
C GLU A 32 10.51 -9.37 -3.67
N GLU A 33 11.18 -9.35 -4.83
CA GLU A 33 12.64 -9.33 -4.90
C GLU A 33 13.22 -8.04 -4.31
N TYR A 34 12.56 -6.90 -4.54
CA TYR A 34 12.97 -5.63 -3.94
C TYR A 34 12.82 -5.66 -2.41
N ILE A 35 11.71 -6.18 -1.90
CA ILE A 35 11.48 -6.33 -0.45
C ILE A 35 12.52 -7.26 0.16
N ALA A 36 12.73 -8.44 -0.44
CA ALA A 36 13.70 -9.42 0.03
C ALA A 36 15.12 -8.84 0.10
N ARG A 37 15.47 -7.95 -0.83
CA ARG A 37 16.77 -7.28 -0.87
C ARG A 37 16.93 -6.23 0.23
N TRP A 38 15.89 -5.44 0.51
CA TRP A 38 16.01 -4.23 1.33
C TRP A 38 15.38 -4.32 2.71
N ASN A 39 14.67 -5.41 3.03
CA ASN A 39 13.97 -5.54 4.31
C ASN A 39 14.89 -5.36 5.52
N LYS A 40 16.09 -5.95 5.49
CA LYS A 40 17.05 -5.90 6.59
C LYS A 40 17.55 -4.47 6.81
N THR A 41 17.92 -3.79 5.73
CA THR A 41 18.33 -2.38 5.77
C THR A 41 17.20 -1.50 6.33
N ALA A 42 15.96 -1.73 5.92
CA ALA A 42 14.82 -0.98 6.43
C ALA A 42 14.58 -1.20 7.93
N VAL A 43 14.75 -2.42 8.43
CA VAL A 43 14.68 -2.72 9.87
C VAL A 43 15.83 -2.08 10.63
N GLU A 44 17.07 -2.18 10.13
CA GLU A 44 18.24 -1.52 10.73
C GLU A 44 18.04 0.00 10.80
N HIS A 45 17.41 0.59 9.77
CA HIS A 45 17.10 2.01 9.75
C HIS A 45 15.97 2.39 10.71
N GLN A 46 14.97 1.52 10.88
CA GLN A 46 13.97 1.73 11.92
C GLN A 46 14.62 1.76 13.30
N GLU A 47 15.47 0.80 13.62
CA GLU A 47 16.17 0.76 14.92
C GLU A 47 17.06 1.98 15.14
N LYS A 48 17.71 2.47 14.08
CA LYS A 48 18.66 3.60 14.15
C LYS A 48 17.98 4.97 14.17
N TYR A 49 16.93 5.14 13.38
CA TYR A 49 16.31 6.45 13.11
C TYR A 49 14.87 6.56 13.62
N GLY A 50 14.21 5.48 14.02
CA GLY A 50 12.81 5.48 14.45
C GLY A 50 11.80 5.64 13.31
N ILE A 51 12.21 5.41 12.05
CA ILE A 51 11.33 5.45 10.87
C ILE A 51 10.82 4.03 10.61
N PRO A 52 9.50 3.76 10.55
CA PRO A 52 8.97 2.42 10.31
C PRO A 52 9.60 1.76 9.07
N ALA A 53 10.04 0.51 9.20
CA ALA A 53 10.65 -0.26 8.13
C ALA A 53 9.68 -0.38 6.94
N SER A 54 8.39 -0.54 7.23
CA SER A 54 7.31 -0.57 6.23
C SER A 54 7.22 0.71 5.41
N ILE A 55 7.41 1.87 6.05
CA ILE A 55 7.42 3.18 5.37
C ILE A 55 8.63 3.27 4.44
N THR A 56 9.82 2.94 4.94
CA THR A 56 11.06 2.96 4.15
C THR A 56 10.94 2.06 2.92
N LEU A 57 10.45 0.83 3.08
CA LEU A 57 10.25 -0.11 1.99
C LEU A 57 9.19 0.38 0.99
N ALA A 58 8.07 0.90 1.47
CA ALA A 58 6.99 1.37 0.60
C ALA A 58 7.40 2.58 -0.24
N GLN A 59 8.13 3.52 0.35
CA GLN A 59 8.71 4.64 -0.39
C GLN A 59 9.73 4.14 -1.41
N GLY A 60 10.65 3.25 -1.02
CA GLY A 60 11.59 2.64 -1.95
C GLY A 60 10.89 1.97 -3.15
N ILE A 61 9.85 1.17 -2.90
CA ILE A 61 9.03 0.53 -3.95
C ILE A 61 8.41 1.57 -4.89
N LEU A 62 7.72 2.57 -4.32
CA LEU A 62 6.97 3.56 -5.07
C LEU A 62 7.88 4.47 -5.92
N GLU A 63 8.91 5.05 -5.29
CA GLU A 63 9.77 6.08 -5.89
C GLU A 63 10.75 5.47 -6.90
N SER A 64 11.21 4.25 -6.65
CA SER A 64 12.18 3.58 -7.54
C SER A 64 11.57 2.60 -8.52
N ASN A 65 10.24 2.42 -8.52
CA ASN A 65 9.55 1.37 -9.29
C ASN A 65 10.20 0.00 -9.04
N ASN A 66 10.27 -0.41 -7.78
CA ASN A 66 10.99 -1.62 -7.31
C ASN A 66 12.49 -1.62 -7.68
N GLY A 67 13.14 -0.45 -7.76
CA GLY A 67 14.54 -0.32 -8.15
C GLY A 67 14.78 -0.34 -9.66
N ASN A 68 13.73 -0.39 -10.47
CA ASN A 68 13.83 -0.44 -11.94
C ASN A 68 13.79 0.94 -12.60
N GLY A 69 13.45 1.98 -11.85
CA GLY A 69 13.39 3.36 -12.31
C GLY A 69 14.77 3.91 -12.68
N ARG A 70 14.80 4.84 -13.64
CA ARG A 70 16.05 5.41 -14.16
C ARG A 70 16.98 5.95 -13.08
N LEU A 71 16.45 6.69 -12.12
CA LEU A 71 17.24 7.27 -11.01
C LEU A 71 17.87 6.18 -10.12
N ALA A 72 17.14 5.11 -9.84
CA ALA A 72 17.69 3.97 -9.09
C ALA A 72 18.76 3.22 -9.91
N VAL A 73 18.51 3.01 -11.21
CA VAL A 73 19.39 2.23 -12.10
C VAL A 73 20.69 2.95 -12.46
N GLU A 74 20.63 4.25 -12.74
CA GLU A 74 21.78 5.04 -13.24
C GLU A 74 22.50 5.84 -12.14
N ALA A 75 21.80 6.12 -11.03
CA ALA A 75 22.29 6.98 -9.96
C ALA A 75 22.17 6.38 -8.56
N ASN A 76 21.71 5.13 -8.44
CA ASN A 76 21.43 4.48 -7.15
C ASN A 76 20.48 5.28 -6.25
N ASN A 77 19.69 6.20 -6.80
CA ASN A 77 18.80 7.07 -6.04
C ASN A 77 17.41 6.45 -6.00
N HIS A 78 17.11 5.70 -4.93
CA HIS A 78 15.85 4.98 -4.78
C HIS A 78 14.68 5.83 -4.29
N PHE A 79 14.94 7.04 -3.78
CA PHE A 79 13.94 7.87 -3.11
C PHE A 79 13.67 9.21 -3.81
N GLY A 80 14.27 9.42 -4.99
CA GLY A 80 14.10 10.64 -5.76
C GLY A 80 14.64 11.89 -5.07
N ILE A 81 15.71 11.77 -4.25
CA ILE A 81 16.22 12.91 -3.48
C ILE A 81 16.86 13.94 -4.44
N LYS A 82 16.25 15.12 -4.50
CA LYS A 82 16.73 16.26 -5.30
C LYS A 82 18.01 16.85 -4.68
N CYS A 83 18.86 17.44 -5.52
CA CYS A 83 20.00 18.23 -5.06
C CYS A 83 19.48 19.44 -4.27
N LYS A 84 20.13 19.74 -3.14
CA LYS A 84 19.92 20.95 -2.35
C LYS A 84 21.23 21.73 -2.31
N ASN A 85 21.22 22.95 -1.76
CA ASN A 85 22.38 23.86 -1.78
C ASN A 85 23.62 23.29 -1.08
N ASP A 86 23.43 22.32 -0.19
CA ASP A 86 24.44 21.62 0.60
C ASP A 86 24.96 20.33 -0.06
N TRP A 87 24.36 19.89 -1.17
CA TRP A 87 24.81 18.67 -1.85
C TRP A 87 26.06 18.95 -2.71
N THR A 88 27.19 18.34 -2.32
CA THR A 88 28.47 18.45 -3.04
C THR A 88 28.87 17.16 -3.78
N GLY A 89 28.04 16.12 -3.71
CA GLY A 89 28.30 14.83 -4.33
C GLY A 89 27.95 14.79 -5.83
N PRO A 90 28.13 13.62 -6.47
CA PRO A 90 27.69 13.41 -7.85
C PRO A 90 26.19 13.68 -8.02
N SER A 91 25.77 14.03 -9.24
CA SER A 91 24.37 14.25 -9.56
C SER A 91 23.98 13.67 -10.92
N ILE A 92 22.67 13.56 -11.14
CA ILE A 92 22.07 13.22 -12.42
C ILE A 92 20.92 14.19 -12.71
N SER A 93 20.78 14.59 -13.98
CA SER A 93 19.64 15.39 -14.42
C SER A 93 18.46 14.48 -14.75
N HIS A 94 17.26 14.88 -14.32
CA HIS A 94 16.01 14.19 -14.64
C HIS A 94 14.85 15.18 -14.68
N ASP A 95 13.88 14.92 -15.56
CA ASP A 95 12.69 15.75 -15.70
C ASP A 95 11.61 15.18 -14.79
N ASP A 96 11.18 15.94 -13.78
CA ASP A 96 10.18 15.53 -12.80
C ASP A 96 9.06 16.61 -12.69
N ASP A 97 9.21 17.59 -11.82
CA ASP A 97 8.33 18.78 -11.77
C ASP A 97 8.74 19.82 -12.83
N ALA A 98 10.03 19.89 -13.14
CA ALA A 98 10.60 20.77 -14.15
C ALA A 98 11.63 20.04 -15.01
N VAL A 99 11.90 20.61 -16.20
CA VAL A 99 12.95 20.10 -17.08
C VAL A 99 14.32 20.34 -16.45
N GLY A 100 15.14 19.31 -16.43
CA GLY A 100 16.54 19.39 -16.01
C GLY A 100 16.76 19.50 -14.50
N GLU A 101 15.84 18.98 -13.69
CA GLU A 101 16.04 18.98 -12.24
C GLU A 101 17.23 18.12 -11.82
N CYS A 102 17.95 18.59 -10.81
CA CYS A 102 19.13 17.92 -10.27
C CYS A 102 18.70 16.91 -9.20
N PHE A 103 19.14 15.67 -9.35
CA PHE A 103 18.98 14.61 -8.36
C PHE A 103 20.34 14.12 -7.87
N ARG A 104 20.40 13.77 -6.58
CA ARG A 104 21.61 13.21 -5.97
C ARG A 104 21.95 11.88 -6.64
N LYS A 105 23.24 11.60 -6.80
CA LYS A 105 23.75 10.32 -7.30
C LYS A 105 24.70 9.72 -6.27
N TYR A 106 24.50 8.43 -6.02
CA TYR A 106 25.20 7.68 -4.97
C TYR A 106 26.07 6.58 -5.58
N HIS A 107 27.08 6.14 -4.83
CA HIS A 107 27.95 5.04 -5.23
C HIS A 107 27.26 3.68 -5.06
N SER A 108 26.34 3.57 -4.09
CA SER A 108 25.51 2.38 -3.88
C SER A 108 24.07 2.75 -3.53
N ALA A 109 23.16 1.78 -3.62
CA ALA A 109 21.77 1.97 -3.25
C ALA A 109 21.64 2.18 -1.72
N GLU A 110 22.46 1.49 -0.92
CA GLU A 110 22.55 1.64 0.53
C GLU A 110 22.83 3.09 0.94
N GLU A 111 23.72 3.80 0.22
CA GLU A 111 23.96 5.23 0.47
C GLU A 111 22.69 6.08 0.27
N SER A 112 21.82 5.72 -0.68
CA SER A 112 20.55 6.43 -0.86
C SER A 112 19.53 6.13 0.24
N PHE A 113 19.54 4.92 0.81
CA PHE A 113 18.72 4.58 1.98
C PHE A 113 19.19 5.36 3.21
N GLU A 114 20.51 5.47 3.40
CA GLU A 114 21.09 6.21 4.52
C GLU A 114 20.82 7.70 4.38
N ASP A 115 20.97 8.27 3.18
CA ASP A 115 20.65 9.68 2.91
C ASP A 115 19.15 9.95 3.05
N HIS A 116 18.27 9.03 2.65
CA HIS A 116 16.83 9.14 2.86
C HIS A 116 16.44 9.18 4.34
N ALA A 117 16.99 8.26 5.14
CA ALA A 117 16.70 8.23 6.57
C ALA A 117 17.21 9.52 7.26
N ASN A 118 18.44 9.93 6.96
CA ASN A 118 19.00 11.20 7.45
C ASN A 118 18.18 12.41 7.01
N TYR A 119 17.67 12.41 5.78
CA TYR A 119 16.83 13.49 5.26
C TYR A 119 15.55 13.64 6.10
N ILE A 120 14.89 12.53 6.46
CA ILE A 120 13.68 12.57 7.30
C ILE A 120 14.03 12.96 8.74
N ASP A 121 15.09 12.38 9.32
CA ASP A 121 15.51 12.60 10.71
C ASP A 121 15.99 14.03 10.99
N THR A 122 16.72 14.64 10.06
CA THR A 122 17.38 15.93 10.30
C THR A 122 16.52 17.16 9.98
N GLN A 123 15.39 17.00 9.29
CA GLN A 123 14.60 18.15 8.85
C GLN A 123 13.43 18.46 9.79
N PRO A 124 13.37 19.68 10.37
CA PRO A 124 12.36 20.05 11.37
C PRO A 124 10.89 19.86 10.95
N ARG A 125 10.61 19.88 9.65
CA ARG A 125 9.26 19.67 9.12
C ARG A 125 8.72 18.26 9.36
N TYR A 126 9.61 17.30 9.64
CA TYR A 126 9.27 15.90 9.89
C TYR A 126 9.23 15.54 11.38
N ASP A 127 9.64 16.42 12.28
CA ASP A 127 9.70 16.18 13.74
C ASP A 127 8.39 15.64 14.33
N SER A 128 7.23 16.03 13.77
CA SER A 128 5.94 15.53 14.25
C SER A 128 5.73 14.04 13.99
N LEU A 129 6.41 13.45 12.99
CA LEU A 129 6.31 12.03 12.64
C LEU A 129 6.78 11.14 13.78
N PHE A 130 7.87 11.52 14.42
CA PHE A 130 8.50 10.78 15.52
C PHE A 130 7.68 10.79 16.83
N ARG A 131 6.51 11.44 16.84
CA ARG A 131 5.54 11.32 17.94
C ARG A 131 4.58 10.14 17.74
N HIS A 132 4.50 9.61 16.53
CA HIS A 132 3.73 8.42 16.23
C HIS A 132 4.52 7.18 16.60
N SER A 133 3.81 6.09 16.89
CA SER A 133 4.43 4.79 17.11
C SER A 133 5.19 4.35 15.86
N GLU A 134 6.33 3.69 16.02
CA GLU A 134 7.10 3.06 14.93
C GLU A 134 6.33 1.92 14.24
N THR A 135 5.19 1.50 14.80
CA THR A 135 4.28 0.51 14.21
C THR A 135 3.01 1.13 13.59
N ASP A 136 2.85 2.46 13.65
CA ASP A 136 1.69 3.18 13.10
C ASP A 136 2.03 3.80 11.74
N TYR A 137 2.24 2.93 10.75
CA TYR A 137 2.57 3.34 9.40
C TYR A 137 1.47 4.19 8.73
N VAL A 138 0.21 4.09 9.17
CA VAL A 138 -0.90 4.91 8.65
C VAL A 138 -0.72 6.37 9.07
N ALA A 139 -0.44 6.62 10.35
CA ALA A 139 -0.13 7.96 10.84
C ALA A 139 1.14 8.52 10.19
N TRP A 140 2.17 7.70 10.04
CA TRP A 140 3.41 8.07 9.34
C TRP A 140 3.18 8.46 7.88
N ALA A 141 2.45 7.66 7.09
CA ALA A 141 2.17 7.96 5.69
C ALA A 141 1.37 9.27 5.53
N ARG A 142 0.36 9.48 6.36
CA ARG A 142 -0.44 10.73 6.39
C ARG A 142 0.41 11.92 6.83
N GLY A 143 1.26 11.75 7.83
CA GLY A 143 2.18 12.76 8.32
C GLY A 143 3.22 13.17 7.27
N LEU A 144 3.80 12.20 6.54
CA LEU A 144 4.76 12.46 5.46
C LEU A 144 4.13 13.33 4.37
N LYS A 145 2.89 13.00 3.99
CA LYS A 145 2.12 13.82 3.05
C LYS A 145 1.87 15.22 3.61
N ALA A 146 1.43 15.33 4.86
CA ALA A 146 1.14 16.61 5.51
C ALA A 146 2.39 17.50 5.66
N ALA A 147 3.56 16.89 5.91
CA ALA A 147 4.87 17.56 5.98
C ALA A 147 5.44 17.95 4.60
N GLY A 148 4.76 17.60 3.52
CA GLY A 148 5.13 17.97 2.15
C GLY A 148 6.29 17.14 1.58
N TYR A 149 6.34 15.83 1.91
CA TYR A 149 7.27 14.91 1.26
C TYR A 149 6.99 14.80 -0.25
N ALA A 150 5.72 14.66 -0.64
CA ALA A 150 5.30 14.58 -2.04
C ALA A 150 4.13 15.53 -2.35
N THR A 151 4.06 15.99 -3.60
CA THR A 151 2.99 16.87 -4.10
C THR A 151 1.70 16.10 -4.41
N ASP A 152 1.82 14.82 -4.77
CA ASP A 152 0.68 13.94 -5.09
C ASP A 152 -0.35 13.87 -3.95
N PRO A 153 -1.62 14.25 -4.18
CA PRO A 153 -2.66 14.21 -3.16
C PRO A 153 -2.96 12.79 -2.63
N GLN A 154 -2.63 11.73 -3.37
CA GLN A 154 -2.87 10.34 -2.98
C GLN A 154 -1.62 9.65 -2.40
N TYR A 155 -0.56 10.41 -2.10
CA TYR A 155 0.71 9.84 -1.68
C TYR A 155 0.59 8.93 -0.45
N ALA A 156 -0.12 9.40 0.59
CA ALA A 156 -0.32 8.64 1.81
C ALA A 156 -1.07 7.33 1.53
N GLU A 157 -2.15 7.39 0.75
CA GLU A 157 -2.95 6.21 0.38
C GLU A 157 -2.16 5.23 -0.47
N LYS A 158 -1.28 5.70 -1.36
CA LYS A 158 -0.39 4.84 -2.15
C LYS A 158 0.59 4.08 -1.25
N LEU A 159 1.21 4.76 -0.28
CA LEU A 159 2.12 4.10 0.66
C LEU A 159 1.38 3.08 1.53
N ILE A 160 0.25 3.45 2.12
CA ILE A 160 -0.58 2.55 2.93
C ILE A 160 -0.95 1.30 2.12
N ARG A 161 -1.42 1.48 0.88
CA ARG A 161 -1.75 0.36 0.00
C ARG A 161 -0.56 -0.55 -0.27
N ILE A 162 0.61 0.00 -0.59
CA ILE A 162 1.84 -0.79 -0.81
C ILE A 162 2.20 -1.59 0.46
N ILE A 163 2.11 -0.96 1.63
CA ILE A 163 2.39 -1.60 2.92
C ILE A 163 1.42 -2.75 3.19
N GLU A 164 0.14 -2.55 2.93
CA GLU A 164 -0.89 -3.57 3.17
C GLU A 164 -0.82 -4.73 2.18
N GLU A 165 -0.75 -4.44 0.86
CA GLU A 165 -0.71 -5.45 -0.21
C GLU A 165 0.52 -6.36 -0.08
N ASN A 166 1.66 -5.79 0.33
CA ASN A 166 2.92 -6.52 0.48
C ASN A 166 3.22 -6.92 1.94
N LYS A 167 2.27 -6.66 2.85
CA LYS A 167 2.37 -6.95 4.29
C LYS A 167 3.66 -6.41 4.94
N LEU A 168 4.12 -5.23 4.53
CA LEU A 168 5.41 -4.67 4.98
C LEU A 168 5.42 -4.31 6.46
N TYR A 169 4.26 -4.08 7.07
CA TYR A 169 4.09 -3.81 8.50
C TYR A 169 4.66 -4.91 9.41
N ILE A 170 4.92 -6.11 8.86
CA ILE A 170 5.56 -7.21 9.59
C ILE A 170 7.00 -6.86 10.00
N TYR A 171 7.65 -5.98 9.24
CA TYR A 171 9.02 -5.54 9.49
C TYR A 171 9.07 -4.49 10.61
N ASP A 172 7.92 -3.88 10.97
CA ASP A 172 7.87 -2.82 11.99
C ASP A 172 7.99 -3.33 13.44
N ARG A 173 7.84 -4.64 13.65
CA ARG A 173 7.71 -5.24 15.00
C ARG A 173 8.98 -5.90 15.54
N GLY A 174 10.13 -5.62 14.95
CA GLY A 174 11.43 -6.20 15.34
C GLY A 174 11.69 -7.57 14.70
N GLY A 175 12.96 -7.84 14.40
CA GLY A 175 13.43 -8.98 13.61
C GLY A 175 13.08 -10.39 14.13
N ASP A 176 12.68 -10.54 15.39
CA ASP A 176 12.35 -11.87 15.96
C ASP A 176 11.10 -12.49 15.32
N ALA A 177 10.11 -11.67 14.95
CA ALA A 177 8.94 -12.12 14.17
C ALA A 177 9.29 -12.41 12.69
N LEU A 178 10.45 -11.93 12.22
CA LEU A 178 10.96 -12.17 10.88
C LEU A 178 11.69 -13.52 10.81
N GLU A 179 12.49 -13.89 11.81
CA GLU A 179 13.17 -15.20 11.84
C GLU A 179 12.17 -16.37 11.87
N GLU A 180 11.12 -16.30 12.69
CA GLU A 180 10.07 -17.34 12.71
C GLU A 180 9.33 -17.45 11.37
N ARG A 181 9.02 -16.31 10.74
CA ARG A 181 8.24 -16.29 9.50
C ARG A 181 9.07 -16.61 8.25
N VAL A 182 10.35 -16.25 8.23
CA VAL A 182 11.30 -16.66 7.18
C VAL A 182 11.56 -18.17 7.27
N ALA A 183 11.74 -18.71 8.49
CA ALA A 183 11.87 -20.15 8.70
C ALA A 183 10.62 -20.92 8.24
N GLU A 184 9.42 -20.34 8.40
CA GLU A 184 8.17 -20.93 7.93
C GLU A 184 8.05 -20.89 6.39
N VAL A 185 8.37 -19.77 5.74
CA VAL A 185 8.36 -19.65 4.27
C VAL A 185 9.38 -20.59 3.62
N GLU A 186 10.60 -20.67 4.13
CA GLU A 186 11.64 -21.59 3.63
C GLU A 186 11.27 -23.07 3.84
N ARG A 187 10.43 -23.37 4.84
CA ARG A 187 9.92 -24.72 5.08
C ARG A 187 8.82 -25.06 4.07
N VAL A 188 7.87 -24.16 3.85
CA VAL A 188 6.80 -24.30 2.84
C VAL A 188 7.38 -24.42 1.42
N GLU A 189 8.37 -23.61 1.05
CA GLU A 189 9.01 -23.73 -0.28
C GLU A 189 9.73 -25.07 -0.49
N ARG A 190 10.31 -25.65 0.56
CA ARG A 190 10.91 -26.99 0.50
C ARG A 190 9.86 -28.09 0.35
N GLU A 191 8.73 -27.97 1.05
CA GLU A 191 7.61 -28.89 0.95
C GLU A 191 6.98 -28.83 -0.45
N VAL A 192 6.72 -27.63 -0.98
CA VAL A 192 6.19 -27.41 -2.33
C VAL A 192 7.14 -27.89 -3.42
N ARG A 193 8.47 -27.80 -3.22
CA ARG A 193 9.47 -28.31 -4.17
C ARG A 193 9.57 -29.84 -4.16
N SER A 194 9.12 -30.50 -3.10
CA SER A 194 9.19 -31.95 -2.94
C SER A 194 7.99 -32.71 -3.51
N GLU A 195 6.86 -32.02 -3.75
CA GLU A 195 5.66 -32.62 -4.34
C GLU A 195 5.58 -32.33 -5.84
N LYS A 196 5.73 -33.39 -6.64
CA LYS A 196 5.50 -33.35 -8.10
C LYS A 196 3.98 -33.21 -8.33
N PRO A 197 3.48 -32.24 -9.11
CA PRO A 197 2.05 -32.06 -9.27
C PRO A 197 1.48 -33.12 -10.21
N GLU A 198 0.72 -34.06 -9.64
CA GLU A 198 -0.22 -34.91 -10.37
C GLU A 198 -1.58 -34.21 -10.38
N VAL A 199 -2.03 -33.78 -11.56
CA VAL A 199 -3.29 -33.06 -11.74
C VAL A 199 -4.44 -34.05 -11.67
N GLN A 200 -5.29 -33.92 -10.66
CA GLN A 200 -6.66 -34.45 -10.68
C GLN A 200 -7.66 -33.29 -10.68
N PRO A 201 -8.71 -33.33 -11.50
CA PRO A 201 -9.70 -32.27 -11.56
C PRO A 201 -10.78 -32.53 -10.50
N THR A 202 -10.98 -31.59 -9.58
CA THR A 202 -12.19 -31.57 -8.76
C THR A 202 -12.79 -30.16 -8.67
N ASN A 203 -13.97 -30.07 -9.28
CA ASN A 203 -15.16 -29.34 -8.90
C ASN A 203 -15.06 -27.88 -8.41
N ASN A 204 -15.59 -27.01 -9.27
CA ASN A 204 -16.30 -25.76 -8.98
C ASN A 204 -16.69 -25.53 -7.51
N GLU A 205 -15.92 -24.68 -6.84
CA GLU A 205 -16.50 -23.55 -6.12
C GLU A 205 -15.90 -22.28 -6.73
N VAL A 206 -16.76 -21.47 -7.32
CA VAL A 206 -16.39 -20.14 -7.81
C VAL A 206 -16.06 -19.33 -6.55
N VAL A 207 -14.77 -19.14 -6.29
CA VAL A 207 -14.31 -18.15 -5.32
C VAL A 207 -14.73 -16.79 -5.87
N ASP A 208 -15.66 -16.14 -5.18
CA ASP A 208 -16.09 -14.78 -5.48
C ASP A 208 -14.94 -13.81 -5.18
N ILE A 209 -14.25 -13.39 -6.25
CA ILE A 209 -13.09 -12.49 -6.24
C ILE A 209 -13.49 -11.07 -5.76
N ASP A 210 -14.78 -10.74 -5.71
CA ASP A 210 -15.27 -9.39 -5.38
C ASP A 210 -15.46 -9.15 -3.87
N ASN A 211 -15.20 -10.16 -3.02
CA ASN A 211 -15.42 -10.08 -1.57
C ASN A 211 -14.16 -10.34 -0.71
N TYR A 212 -12.98 -9.90 -1.18
CA TYR A 212 -11.77 -9.96 -0.33
C TYR A 212 -11.85 -8.93 0.81
N THR A 213 -12.17 -9.42 2.01
CA THR A 213 -11.96 -8.70 3.26
C THR A 213 -10.46 -8.63 3.55
N VAL A 214 -9.84 -7.50 3.20
CA VAL A 214 -8.49 -7.19 3.67
C VAL A 214 -8.58 -7.00 5.18
N THR A 215 -8.01 -7.92 5.95
CA THR A 215 -7.79 -7.74 7.38
C THR A 215 -6.49 -6.96 7.53
N VAL A 216 -6.60 -5.67 7.83
CA VAL A 216 -5.48 -4.83 8.23
C VAL A 216 -5.28 -5.04 9.73
N ASN A 217 -4.02 -5.12 10.14
CA ASN A 217 -3.57 -5.49 11.48
C ASN A 217 -4.40 -4.96 12.66
N PRO A 218 -4.40 -5.69 13.79
CA PRO A 218 -5.08 -5.23 14.99
C PRO A 218 -4.50 -3.90 15.50
N HIS A 219 -5.25 -2.81 15.33
CA HIS A 219 -4.98 -1.52 15.98
C HIS A 219 -5.67 -1.50 17.34
N HIS A 220 -4.91 -1.44 18.43
CA HIS A 220 -5.42 -1.59 19.80
C HIS A 220 -6.35 -2.82 19.98
N GLY A 221 -6.03 -3.91 19.28
CA GLY A 221 -6.80 -5.15 19.31
C GLY A 221 -8.04 -5.19 18.42
N TYR A 222 -8.31 -4.18 17.59
CA TYR A 222 -9.38 -4.17 16.59
C TYR A 222 -8.82 -4.46 15.20
N ALA A 223 -9.31 -5.50 14.55
CA ALA A 223 -9.03 -5.73 13.14
C ALA A 223 -9.74 -4.65 12.30
N VAL A 224 -8.96 -3.85 11.58
CA VAL A 224 -9.51 -2.90 10.61
C VAL A 224 -9.76 -3.65 9.31
N GLN A 225 -10.99 -3.60 8.84
CA GLN A 225 -11.43 -4.26 7.62
C GLN A 225 -11.85 -3.21 6.59
N MET A 226 -11.84 -3.58 5.32
CA MET A 226 -12.29 -2.68 4.25
C MET A 226 -13.46 -3.28 3.49
N VAL A 227 -14.40 -2.40 3.09
CA VAL A 227 -15.42 -2.73 2.09
C VAL A 227 -15.67 -1.52 1.20
N ASN A 228 -15.79 -1.75 -0.10
CA ASN A 228 -16.02 -0.70 -1.10
C ASN A 228 -14.99 0.46 -0.99
N GLY A 229 -13.74 0.11 -0.64
CA GLY A 229 -12.63 1.05 -0.43
C GLY A 229 -12.76 1.93 0.82
N VAL A 230 -13.50 1.50 1.84
CA VAL A 230 -13.71 2.26 3.08
C VAL A 230 -13.46 1.38 4.30
N GLU A 231 -12.63 1.86 5.21
CA GLU A 231 -12.27 1.19 6.46
C GLU A 231 -13.43 1.15 7.47
N TYR A 232 -13.61 0.00 8.10
CA TYR A 232 -14.49 -0.21 9.24
C TYR A 232 -13.87 -1.15 10.27
N VAL A 233 -14.40 -1.13 11.48
CA VAL A 233 -14.10 -2.11 12.53
C VAL A 233 -15.38 -2.80 12.99
N VAL A 234 -15.24 -4.01 13.52
CA VAL A 234 -16.31 -4.71 14.22
C VAL A 234 -16.22 -4.36 15.71
N PRO A 235 -17.24 -3.71 16.30
CA PRO A 235 -17.29 -3.42 17.72
C PRO A 235 -17.23 -4.69 18.57
N LYS A 236 -16.56 -4.59 19.71
CA LYS A 236 -16.55 -5.59 20.77
C LYS A 236 -17.67 -5.32 21.78
N ALA A 237 -17.99 -6.32 22.59
CA ALA A 237 -18.96 -6.16 23.67
C ALA A 237 -18.60 -4.96 24.58
N GLY A 238 -19.57 -4.08 24.81
CA GLY A 238 -19.41 -2.87 25.62
C GLY A 238 -18.78 -1.68 24.91
N ASP A 239 -18.54 -1.76 23.60
CA ASP A 239 -18.05 -0.61 22.83
C ASP A 239 -19.12 0.47 22.64
N THR A 240 -18.62 1.70 22.50
CA THR A 240 -19.40 2.86 22.10
C THR A 240 -18.75 3.57 20.92
N TYR A 241 -19.53 4.38 20.21
CA TYR A 241 -18.98 5.23 19.15
C TYR A 241 -17.92 6.18 19.71
N GLU A 242 -18.08 6.70 20.93
CA GLU A 242 -17.09 7.54 21.62
C GLU A 242 -15.76 6.82 21.83
N LYS A 243 -15.81 5.57 22.32
CA LYS A 243 -14.62 4.75 22.56
C LYS A 243 -13.90 4.47 21.25
N ILE A 244 -14.62 4.01 20.22
CA ILE A 244 -14.04 3.71 18.91
C ILE A 244 -13.48 4.99 18.27
N ALA A 245 -14.22 6.10 18.33
CA ALA A 245 -13.78 7.41 17.86
C ALA A 245 -12.43 7.81 18.51
N SER A 246 -12.33 7.68 19.82
CA SER A 246 -11.09 7.99 20.54
C SER A 246 -9.94 7.05 20.17
N LEU A 247 -10.19 5.76 20.01
CA LEU A 247 -9.14 4.76 19.69
C LEU A 247 -8.54 4.95 18.30
N PHE A 248 -9.35 5.44 17.36
CA PHE A 248 -8.96 5.63 15.96
C PHE A 248 -8.70 7.10 15.59
N ASP A 249 -8.63 7.98 16.59
CA ASP A 249 -8.46 9.42 16.43
C ASP A 249 -9.43 10.05 15.41
N VAL A 250 -10.68 9.58 15.41
CA VAL A 250 -11.77 10.11 14.58
C VAL A 250 -12.62 11.03 15.45
N PRO A 251 -12.88 12.28 15.06
CA PRO A 251 -13.82 13.12 15.80
C PRO A 251 -15.20 12.45 15.91
N VAL A 252 -15.70 12.24 17.13
CA VAL A 252 -16.91 11.43 17.38
C VAL A 252 -18.13 11.87 16.55
N LYS A 253 -18.31 13.19 16.37
CA LYS A 253 -19.38 13.75 15.52
C LYS A 253 -19.26 13.30 14.05
N LYS A 254 -18.03 13.13 13.53
CA LYS A 254 -17.79 12.59 12.19
C LYS A 254 -18.06 11.09 12.16
N LEU A 255 -17.69 10.34 13.20
CA LEU A 255 -17.91 8.90 13.25
C LEU A 255 -19.41 8.55 13.18
N TYR A 256 -20.27 9.26 13.93
CA TYR A 256 -21.72 9.12 13.80
C TYR A 256 -22.21 9.38 12.37
N LYS A 257 -21.71 10.47 11.76
CA LYS A 257 -22.06 10.85 10.39
C LYS A 257 -21.60 9.82 9.34
N PHE A 258 -20.45 9.19 9.54
CA PHE A 258 -19.93 8.14 8.64
C PHE A 258 -20.78 6.88 8.70
N ASN A 259 -21.38 6.61 9.85
CA ASN A 259 -22.22 5.44 10.12
C ASN A 259 -23.72 5.69 9.91
N ASP A 260 -24.09 6.85 9.35
CA ASP A 260 -25.47 7.25 9.06
C ASP A 260 -26.40 7.13 10.28
N VAL A 261 -25.89 7.50 11.47
CA VAL A 261 -26.63 7.45 12.75
C VAL A 261 -26.67 8.82 13.43
N ALA A 262 -27.67 9.00 14.30
CA ALA A 262 -27.77 10.18 15.14
C ALA A 262 -26.67 10.23 16.22
N VAL A 263 -26.35 11.43 16.70
CA VAL A 263 -25.43 11.62 17.83
C VAL A 263 -26.03 10.97 19.08
N GLY A 264 -25.24 10.18 19.80
CA GLY A 264 -25.69 9.43 20.98
C GLY A 264 -26.36 8.09 20.65
N ALA A 265 -26.39 7.66 19.39
CA ALA A 265 -26.87 6.33 19.03
C ALA A 265 -26.00 5.23 19.68
N ALA A 266 -26.65 4.14 20.11
CA ALA A 266 -25.97 2.95 20.61
C ALA A 266 -25.48 2.06 19.46
N LEU A 267 -24.46 1.24 19.74
CA LEU A 267 -23.99 0.19 18.83
C LEU A 267 -24.82 -1.08 19.03
N GLY A 268 -25.25 -1.69 17.93
CA GLY A 268 -25.90 -3.01 17.93
C GLY A 268 -24.88 -4.15 17.81
N GLU A 269 -25.28 -5.34 18.24
CA GLU A 269 -24.49 -6.55 18.02
C GLU A 269 -24.38 -6.85 16.52
N GLY A 270 -23.16 -7.09 16.03
CA GLY A 270 -22.90 -7.29 14.60
C GLY A 270 -22.81 -6.01 13.74
N ASP A 271 -22.89 -4.82 14.36
CA ASP A 271 -22.68 -3.57 13.62
C ASP A 271 -21.26 -3.49 13.02
N ARG A 272 -21.14 -2.80 11.88
CA ARG A 272 -19.86 -2.34 11.35
C ARG A 272 -19.72 -0.86 11.66
N VAL A 273 -18.56 -0.44 12.16
CA VAL A 273 -18.27 0.97 12.45
C VAL A 273 -17.25 1.49 11.47
N PHE A 274 -17.73 2.24 10.47
CA PHE A 274 -16.90 2.88 9.48
C PHE A 274 -16.12 4.04 10.08
N LEU A 275 -14.81 3.99 9.92
CA LEU A 275 -13.86 5.00 10.41
C LEU A 275 -13.77 6.20 9.47
N GLN A 276 -14.24 6.03 8.24
CA GLN A 276 -14.23 7.01 7.17
C GLN A 276 -15.60 7.12 6.49
N ARG A 277 -15.78 8.15 5.67
CA ARG A 277 -17.05 8.38 5.00
C ARG A 277 -17.30 7.33 3.91
N LYS A 278 -18.39 6.56 4.04
CA LYS A 278 -18.86 5.60 3.03
C LYS A 278 -18.97 6.20 1.62
N GLN A 279 -18.84 5.37 0.59
CA GLN A 279 -18.92 5.80 -0.81
C GLN A 279 -20.33 6.23 -1.20
N MET A 280 -20.44 7.05 -2.25
CA MET A 280 -21.75 7.42 -2.80
C MET A 280 -22.37 6.32 -3.67
N ARG A 281 -21.56 5.39 -4.18
CA ARG A 281 -21.96 4.34 -5.11
C ARG A 281 -21.24 3.05 -4.73
N TYR A 282 -21.86 1.93 -5.05
CA TYR A 282 -21.20 0.63 -4.97
C TYR A 282 -20.36 0.41 -6.23
N VAL A 283 -19.10 -0.02 -6.07
CA VAL A 283 -18.20 -0.27 -7.22
C VAL A 283 -18.06 -1.74 -7.61
N GLY A 284 -18.63 -2.67 -6.83
CA GLY A 284 -18.58 -4.10 -7.14
C GLY A 284 -19.50 -4.54 -8.28
N SER A 285 -19.49 -5.83 -8.58
CA SER A 285 -20.23 -6.43 -9.70
C SER A 285 -21.73 -6.61 -9.43
N GLU A 286 -22.11 -6.83 -8.16
CA GLU A 286 -23.50 -7.05 -7.77
C GLU A 286 -24.44 -5.90 -8.18
N LEU A 287 -25.56 -6.28 -8.80
CA LEU A 287 -26.60 -5.33 -9.21
C LEU A 287 -27.65 -5.12 -8.12
N TYR A 288 -27.94 -6.17 -7.36
CA TYR A 288 -28.97 -6.19 -6.33
C TYR A 288 -28.49 -6.91 -5.08
N HIS A 289 -29.02 -6.48 -3.95
CA HIS A 289 -28.99 -7.20 -2.70
C HIS A 289 -30.37 -7.80 -2.42
N THR A 290 -30.45 -9.02 -1.91
CA THR A 290 -31.72 -9.67 -1.53
C THR A 290 -31.87 -9.58 -0.02
N ALA A 291 -32.86 -8.82 0.44
CA ALA A 291 -33.02 -8.50 1.84
C ALA A 291 -33.44 -9.71 2.69
N SER A 292 -32.86 -9.80 3.89
CA SER A 292 -33.28 -10.75 4.92
C SER A 292 -34.51 -10.25 5.68
N ALA A 293 -35.22 -11.15 6.38
CA ALA A 293 -36.40 -10.80 7.16
C ALA A 293 -36.08 -9.74 8.23
N GLY A 294 -36.75 -8.58 8.15
CA GLY A 294 -36.59 -7.48 9.12
C GLY A 294 -35.31 -6.66 8.96
N GLU A 295 -34.52 -6.91 7.89
CA GLU A 295 -33.36 -6.10 7.56
C GLU A 295 -33.77 -4.66 7.24
N ASN A 296 -32.92 -3.69 7.54
CA ASN A 296 -33.19 -2.29 7.21
C ASN A 296 -32.17 -1.76 6.21
N LEU A 297 -32.49 -0.64 5.58
CA LEU A 297 -31.64 -0.06 4.53
C LEU A 297 -30.26 0.38 5.05
N ARG A 298 -30.13 0.68 6.34
CA ARG A 298 -28.83 0.95 6.98
C ARG A 298 -27.96 -0.30 7.00
N ALA A 299 -28.51 -1.46 7.35
CA ALA A 299 -27.77 -2.72 7.37
C ALA A 299 -27.18 -3.03 5.99
N VAL A 300 -28.01 -2.93 4.94
CA VAL A 300 -27.55 -3.08 3.55
C VAL A 300 -26.46 -2.07 3.21
N ALA A 301 -26.66 -0.79 3.57
CA ALA A 301 -25.68 0.26 3.32
C ALA A 301 -24.32 0.01 4.01
N GLN A 302 -24.33 -0.50 5.25
CA GLN A 302 -23.13 -0.91 5.97
C GLN A 302 -22.46 -2.12 5.32
N TRP A 303 -23.23 -3.09 4.82
CA TRP A 303 -22.69 -4.28 4.17
C TRP A 303 -21.87 -3.93 2.93
N TYR A 304 -22.37 -3.01 2.10
CA TYR A 304 -21.73 -2.62 0.83
C TYR A 304 -20.88 -1.34 0.92
N GLY A 305 -20.68 -0.77 2.11
CA GLY A 305 -19.88 0.46 2.27
C GLY A 305 -20.43 1.66 1.47
N VAL A 306 -21.75 1.77 1.35
CA VAL A 306 -22.43 2.87 0.64
C VAL A 306 -23.23 3.74 1.60
N ARG A 307 -23.45 5.01 1.27
CA ARG A 307 -24.28 5.90 2.11
C ARG A 307 -25.75 5.53 2.02
N VAL A 308 -26.43 5.42 3.17
CA VAL A 308 -27.87 5.11 3.26
C VAL A 308 -28.69 6.04 2.37
N ALA A 309 -28.46 7.35 2.44
CA ALA A 309 -29.21 8.32 1.64
C ALA A 309 -29.09 8.08 0.12
N LYS A 310 -27.95 7.56 -0.35
CA LYS A 310 -27.74 7.25 -1.77
C LYS A 310 -28.43 5.96 -2.17
N LEU A 311 -28.34 4.93 -1.33
CA LEU A 311 -29.05 3.67 -1.53
C LEU A 311 -30.58 3.88 -1.51
N ALA A 312 -31.07 4.71 -0.59
CA ALA A 312 -32.47 5.12 -0.47
C ALA A 312 -32.98 5.81 -1.73
N THR A 313 -32.22 6.79 -2.23
CA THR A 313 -32.56 7.51 -3.47
C THR A 313 -32.61 6.56 -4.67
N LEU A 314 -31.63 5.65 -4.79
CA LEU A 314 -31.55 4.68 -5.89
C LEU A 314 -32.76 3.74 -5.90
N ASN A 315 -33.26 3.38 -4.73
CA ASN A 315 -34.35 2.43 -4.54
C ASN A 315 -35.72 3.08 -4.34
N ARG A 316 -35.79 4.42 -4.30
CA ARG A 316 -37.02 5.19 -4.01
C ARG A 316 -37.67 4.80 -2.68
N LEU A 317 -36.83 4.54 -1.68
CA LEU A 317 -37.23 4.17 -0.33
C LEU A 317 -36.87 5.29 0.66
N PRO A 318 -37.56 5.40 1.81
CA PRO A 318 -37.10 6.25 2.90
C PRO A 318 -35.79 5.69 3.49
N SER A 319 -34.98 6.56 4.11
CA SER A 319 -33.64 6.17 4.61
C SER A 319 -33.69 5.22 5.81
N ASP A 320 -34.81 5.19 6.53
CA ASP A 320 -35.12 4.33 7.66
C ASP A 320 -36.01 3.14 7.28
N ALA A 321 -36.13 2.83 5.99
CA ALA A 321 -36.96 1.72 5.51
C ALA A 321 -36.53 0.37 6.12
N THR A 322 -37.50 -0.32 6.72
CA THR A 322 -37.43 -1.77 6.97
C THR A 322 -37.82 -2.51 5.71
N LEU A 323 -37.10 -3.58 5.41
CA LEU A 323 -37.20 -4.39 4.22
C LEU A 323 -37.93 -5.70 4.52
N HIS A 324 -38.63 -6.21 3.51
CA HIS A 324 -39.26 -7.52 3.58
C HIS A 324 -38.32 -8.60 3.04
N GLU A 325 -38.43 -9.81 3.57
CA GLU A 325 -37.62 -10.94 3.11
C GLU A 325 -37.78 -11.16 1.60
N GLY A 326 -36.66 -11.34 0.90
CA GLY A 326 -36.63 -11.52 -0.56
C GLY A 326 -36.75 -10.22 -1.37
N GLN A 327 -36.90 -9.06 -0.72
CA GLN A 327 -36.96 -7.77 -1.42
C GLN A 327 -35.61 -7.44 -2.07
N HIS A 328 -35.60 -7.17 -3.37
CA HIS A 328 -34.39 -6.74 -4.07
C HIS A 328 -34.11 -5.24 -3.89
N ILE A 329 -32.89 -4.93 -3.45
CA ILE A 329 -32.36 -3.57 -3.30
C ILE A 329 -31.28 -3.35 -4.35
N LYS A 330 -31.52 -2.45 -5.29
CA LYS A 330 -30.57 -2.06 -6.32
C LYS A 330 -29.34 -1.40 -5.70
N LEU A 331 -28.15 -1.85 -6.10
CA LEU A 331 -26.86 -1.35 -5.62
C LEU A 331 -26.18 -0.39 -6.61
N ARG A 332 -26.40 -0.57 -7.91
CA ARG A 332 -25.85 0.26 -8.99
C ARG A 332 -26.78 0.34 -10.19
#